data_AF-E8LDR0-F1
#
_entry.id   AF-E8LDR0-F1
#
_cell.length_a   1.000
_cell.length_b   1.000
_cell.length_c   1.000
_cell.angle_alpha   90.00
_cell.angle_beta   90.00
_cell.angle_gamma   90.00
#
_symmetry.space_group_name_H-M   'P 1'
#
loop_
_entity.id
_entity.type
_entity.pdbx_description
1 polymer ?
#
loop_
_entity_poly.entity_id
_entity_poly.type
_entity_poly.pdbx_seq_one_letter_code
_entity_poly.pdbx_strand_id
1 'polypeptide(L)' 'MIALANKYIEKENVDALILACTELPLAIKPEDVNVPIVNTTQVHINAIYQYAIR' A
#
# COMPACT_ATOMS: atom_id res chain seq x y z
N MET A 1 4.88 -2.21 13.31
CA MET A 1 4.52 -1.43 12.11
C MET A 1 3.01 -1.32 11.95
N ILE A 2 2.26 -2.41 11.95
CA ILE A 2 0.78 -2.42 11.86
C ILE A 2 0.12 -1.48 12.89
N ALA A 3 0.47 -1.62 14.18
CA ALA A 3 -0.07 -0.76 15.23
C ALA A 3 0.20 0.75 14.99
N LEU A 4 1.34 1.10 14.39
CA LEU A 4 1.66 2.48 14.05
C LEU A 4 0.83 2.96 12.86
N ALA A 5 0.65 2.12 11.84
CA ALA A 5 -0.20 2.43 10.70
C ALA A 5 -1.65 2.67 11.16
N ASN A 6 -2.24 1.74 11.92
CA ASN A 6 -3.62 1.88 12.43
C ASN A 6 -3.81 3.12 13.30
N LYS A 7 -2.83 3.46 14.16
CA LYS A 7 -2.85 4.70 14.95
C LYS A 7 -3.01 5.95 14.07
N TYR A 8 -2.26 6.04 12.97
CA TYR A 8 -2.31 7.21 12.08
C TYR A 8 -3.51 7.17 11.13
N ILE A 9 -3.93 5.98 10.70
CA ILE A 9 -5.15 5.80 9.91
C ILE A 9 -6.35 6.39 10.65
N GLU A 10 -6.51 6.05 11.93
CA GLU A 10 -7.61 6.56 12.75
C GLU A 10 -7.43 8.05 13.10
N LYS A 11 -6.22 8.46 13.49
CA LYS A 11 -5.96 9.83 13.97
C LYS A 11 -6.11 10.88 12.87
N GLU A 12 -5.70 10.56 11.65
CA GLU A 12 -5.65 11.50 10.53
C GLU A 12 -6.76 11.25 9.49
N ASN A 13 -7.64 10.26 9.70
CA ASN A 13 -8.65 9.82 8.72
C ASN A 13 -8.04 9.53 7.34
N VAL A 14 -7.01 8.71 7.31
CA VAL A 14 -6.28 8.38 6.08
C VAL A 14 -7.15 7.53 5.15
N ASP A 15 -7.21 7.86 3.86
CA ASP A 15 -7.99 7.11 2.87
C ASP A 15 -7.30 5.83 2.36
N ALA A 16 -5.97 5.77 2.41
CA ALA A 16 -5.18 4.62 1.92
C ALA A 16 -3.78 4.55 2.54
N LEU A 17 -3.23 3.34 2.67
CA LEU A 17 -1.87 3.10 3.12
C LEU A 17 -0.95 2.78 1.93
N ILE A 18 0.06 3.63 1.69
CA ILE A 18 1.08 3.39 0.66
C ILE A 18 2.20 2.52 1.24
N LEU A 19 2.49 1.39 0.58
CA LEU A 19 3.66 0.55 0.89
C LEU A 19 4.78 0.91 -0.08
N ALA A 20 5.70 1.76 0.37
CA ALA A 20 6.73 2.35 -0.48
C ALA A 20 7.97 1.46 -0.71
N CYS A 21 8.26 0.54 0.20
CA CYS A 21 9.39 -0.38 0.09
C CYS A 21 8.93 -1.78 -0.33
N THR A 22 9.82 -2.54 -0.98
CA THR A 22 9.53 -3.90 -1.47
C THR A 22 9.28 -4.94 -0.38
N GLU A 23 9.77 -4.69 0.84
CA GLU A 23 9.66 -5.60 1.98
C GLU A 23 8.35 -5.42 2.74
N LEU A 24 7.76 -4.21 2.72
CA LEU A 24 6.55 -3.91 3.48
C LEU A 24 5.34 -4.77 3.07
N PRO A 25 5.12 -5.09 1.78
CA PRO A 25 4.09 -6.04 1.35
C PRO A 25 4.26 -7.46 1.93
N LEU A 26 5.45 -7.85 2.40
CA LEU A 26 5.67 -9.13 3.07
C LEU A 26 5.24 -9.09 4.54
N ALA A 27 5.25 -7.91 5.15
CA ALA A 27 5.01 -7.71 6.57
C ALA A 27 3.60 -7.16 6.89
N ILE A 28 2.92 -6.55 5.92
CA ILE A 28 1.58 -5.96 6.09
C ILE A 28 0.67 -6.52 5.00
N LYS A 29 -0.42 -7.15 5.43
CA LYS A 29 -1.45 -7.72 4.56
C LYS A 29 -2.70 -6.83 4.56
N PRO A 30 -3.58 -6.95 3.54
CA PRO A 30 -4.83 -6.20 3.48
C PRO A 30 -5.70 -6.36 4.73
N GLU A 31 -5.71 -7.53 5.36
CA GLU A 31 -6.47 -7.80 6.58
C GLU A 31 -5.93 -7.11 7.85
N ASP A 32 -4.73 -6.51 7.82
CA ASP A 32 -4.11 -5.86 8.98
C ASP A 32 -4.59 -4.41 9.21
N VAL A 33 -5.25 -3.80 8.21
CA VAL A 33 -5.69 -2.39 8.21
C VAL A 33 -7.08 -2.23 7.57
N ASN A 34 -7.84 -1.23 7.99
CA ASN A 34 -9.21 -0.99 7.49
C ASN A 34 -9.29 -0.06 6.27
N VAL A 35 -8.16 0.25 5.64
CA VAL A 35 -8.06 1.15 4.48
C VAL A 35 -7.38 0.42 3.32
N PRO A 36 -7.68 0.79 2.06
CA PRO A 36 -6.99 0.26 0.90
C PRO A 36 -5.47 0.37 1.01
N ILE A 37 -4.79 -0.68 0.57
CA ILE A 37 -3.33 -0.71 0.46
C ILE A 37 -2.92 -0.40 -0.98
N VAL A 38 -1.96 0.52 -1.13
CA VAL A 38 -1.32 0.84 -2.41
C VAL A 38 0.12 0.31 -2.38
N ASN A 39 0.34 -0.84 -3.02
CA ASN A 39 1.68 -1.37 -3.24
C ASN A 39 2.32 -0.63 -4.43
N THR A 40 3.32 0.22 -4.16
CA THR A 40 3.94 1.07 -5.18
C THR A 40 4.60 0.25 -6.28
N THR A 41 5.26 -0.86 -5.94
CA THR A 41 5.89 -1.77 -6.92
C THR A 41 4.87 -2.32 -7.90
N GLN A 42 3.72 -2.79 -7.40
CA GLN A 42 2.66 -3.33 -8.26
C GLN A 42 2.05 -2.25 -9.16
N VAL A 43 1.81 -1.05 -8.63
CA VAL A 43 1.28 0.09 -9.41
C VAL A 43 2.25 0.46 -10.54
N HIS A 44 3.55 0.54 -10.25
CA HIS A 44 4.56 0.87 -11.26
C HIS A 44 4.68 -0.22 -12.33
N ILE A 45 4.73 -1.50 -11.94
CA ILE A 45 4.79 -2.61 -12.89
C ILE A 45 3.56 -2.61 -13.79
N ASN A 46 2.36 -2.40 -13.24
CA ASN A 46 1.14 -2.31 -14.02
C ASN A 46 1.20 -1.14 -15.02
N ALA A 47 1.66 0.04 -14.59
CA ALA A 47 1.80 1.19 -15.47
C ALA A 47 2.80 0.94 -16.61
N ILE A 48 3.96 0.35 -16.30
CA ILE A 48 4.99 -0.01 -17.28
C ILE A 48 4.44 -1.03 -18.28
N TYR A 49 3.77 -2.09 -17.80
CA TYR A 49 3.16 -3.10 -18.65
C TYR A 49 2.14 -2.48 -19.60
N GLN A 50 1.22 -1.65 -19.08
CA GLN A 50 0.21 -0.96 -19.88
C GLN A 50 0.83 0.01 -20.91
N TYR A 51 1.96 0.64 -20.57
CA TYR A 51 2.70 1.47 -21.51
C TYR A 51 3.36 0.64 -22.62
N ALA A 52 3.89 -0.54 -22.29
CA ALA A 52 4.61 -1.41 -23.22
C ALA A 52 3.70 -2.15 -24.23
N ILE A 53 2.42 -2.38 -23.89
CA ILE A 53 1.46 -3.08 -24.76
C ILE A 53 0.55 -2.14 -25.58
N ARG A 54 0.71 -0.82 -25.43
CA ARG A 54 0.06 0.19 -26.28
C ARG A 54 0.85 0.39 -27.56
#